data_AF-W9RWW2-F1
#
_entry.id   AF-W9RWW2-F1
#
_cell.length_a   1.000
_cell.length_b   1.000
_cell.length_c   1.000
_cell.angle_alpha   90.00
_cell.angle_beta   90.00
_cell.angle_gamma   90.00
#
_symmetry.space_group_name_H-M   'P 1'
#
loop_
_entity.id
_entity.type
_entity.pdbx_description
1 polymer ?
#
loop_
_entity_poly.entity_id
_entity_poly.type
_entity_poly.pdbx_seq_one_letter_code
_entity_poly.pdbx_strand_id
1 'polypeptide(L)'
;MSMGSDTTWVGKKPLRRIGGMSDALSIASDLGFSVSPPPTQEELQNLNTSTGEKGDDLIRVLRELTTVQRKIADLQVDLQGRKDDKNVAHLTHVSEMQKKCETLARITTILKDVIQNKDRIIARLQQPYSLDCIPVEAEYQKQFSEFLMKAASDYGALTSSVADFQWSQTFKEPPSVWGEMLRPIPIALASCTRFFEAMSAMRESFATLQNLRVGHSAPSLPATPAKDFSLRVTGDSDSASLENRTELR
;
A
#
# COMPACT_ATOMS: atom_id res chain seq x y z
N MET A 1 70.95 5.98 -39.55
CA MET A 1 71.33 7.20 -40.29
C MET A 1 70.31 8.25 -39.90
N SER A 2 70.60 9.34 -39.19
CA SER A 2 71.66 10.35 -39.31
C SER A 2 72.06 10.80 -37.88
N MET A 3 73.33 10.74 -37.46
CA MET A 3 74.30 11.88 -37.43
C MET A 3 73.61 13.21 -37.06
N GLY A 4 73.93 13.93 -36.00
CA GLY A 4 75.09 13.95 -35.10
C GLY A 4 75.23 15.42 -34.65
N SER A 5 75.54 15.67 -33.38
CA SER A 5 76.38 16.80 -32.95
C SER A 5 76.61 16.70 -31.45
N ASP A 6 77.85 16.41 -31.12
CA ASP A 6 78.45 16.58 -29.81
C ASP A 6 78.28 18.01 -29.29
N THR A 7 77.91 18.17 -28.02
CA THR A 7 78.54 19.17 -27.17
C THR A 7 78.80 18.56 -25.79
N THR A 8 80.08 18.33 -25.59
CA THR A 8 80.77 17.83 -24.41
C THR A 8 80.45 18.71 -23.19
N TRP A 9 79.53 18.28 -22.33
CA TRP A 9 79.37 18.85 -20.98
C TRP A 9 80.51 18.33 -20.09
N VAL A 10 81.72 18.85 -20.33
CA VAL A 10 82.86 18.63 -19.44
C VAL A 10 82.57 19.35 -18.13
N GLY A 11 82.57 18.57 -17.05
CA GLY A 11 82.07 18.96 -15.75
C GLY A 11 82.80 20.15 -15.12
N LYS A 12 82.00 21.00 -14.49
CA LYS A 12 82.35 21.65 -13.22
C LYS A 12 81.16 21.46 -12.27
N LYS A 13 81.48 20.98 -11.06
CA LYS A 13 80.54 20.68 -9.96
C LYS A 13 79.51 21.80 -9.79
N PRO A 14 78.22 21.52 -9.49
CA PRO A 14 77.31 22.56 -9.08
C PRO A 14 77.78 23.08 -7.71
N LEU A 15 78.49 24.20 -7.70
CA LEU A 15 78.63 25.02 -6.50
C LEU A 15 77.22 25.54 -6.21
N ARG A 16 76.72 25.24 -5.00
CA ARG A 16 75.39 25.56 -4.47
C ARG A 16 74.66 26.65 -5.26
N ARG A 17 73.67 26.23 -6.04
CA ARG A 17 72.79 27.09 -6.84
C ARG A 17 71.86 27.88 -5.91
N ILE A 18 72.34 28.99 -5.37
CA ILE A 18 71.48 29.99 -4.72
C ILE A 18 70.70 30.63 -5.88
N GLY A 19 69.44 30.21 -6.06
CA GLY A 19 68.57 30.75 -7.09
C GLY A 19 68.46 32.27 -6.98
N GLY A 20 68.43 32.95 -8.13
CA GLY A 20 68.32 34.40 -8.20
C GLY A 20 68.85 34.96 -9.52
N MET A 21 68.76 36.28 -9.69
CA MET A 21 69.15 36.96 -10.94
C MET A 21 70.64 36.81 -11.25
N SER A 22 71.49 36.63 -10.23
CA SER A 22 72.92 36.34 -10.39
C SER A 22 73.21 34.98 -11.06
N ASP A 23 72.36 33.97 -10.87
CA ASP A 23 72.50 32.67 -11.55
C ASP A 23 72.12 32.80 -13.04
N ALA A 24 71.05 33.54 -13.34
CA ALA A 24 70.64 33.85 -14.71
C ALA A 24 71.68 34.68 -15.47
N LEU A 25 72.31 35.67 -14.82
CA LEU A 25 73.39 36.47 -15.40
C LEU A 25 74.68 35.68 -15.58
N SER A 26 75.01 34.77 -14.67
CA SER A 26 76.16 33.86 -14.83
C SER A 26 75.96 32.93 -16.02
N ILE A 27 74.77 32.35 -16.18
CA ILE A 27 74.43 31.52 -17.34
C ILE A 27 74.48 32.33 -18.65
N ALA A 28 73.98 33.56 -18.66
CA ALA A 28 74.04 34.43 -19.84
C ALA A 28 75.49 34.76 -20.24
N SER A 29 76.37 35.00 -19.27
CA SER A 29 77.80 35.18 -19.50
C SER A 29 78.47 33.91 -20.05
N ASP A 30 78.13 32.74 -19.52
CA ASP A 30 78.66 31.44 -20.01
C ASP A 30 78.18 31.13 -21.44
N LEU A 31 77.01 31.65 -21.84
CA LEU A 31 76.47 31.55 -23.19
C LEU A 31 77.02 32.64 -24.15
N GLY A 32 77.97 33.46 -23.69
CA GLY A 32 78.68 34.44 -24.52
C GLY A 32 77.97 35.79 -24.68
N PHE A 33 76.92 36.06 -23.91
CA PHE A 33 76.29 37.38 -23.91
C PHE A 33 77.08 38.36 -23.03
N SER A 34 77.37 39.55 -23.55
CA SER A 34 78.06 40.60 -22.81
C SER A 34 77.17 41.13 -21.68
N VAL A 35 77.51 40.79 -20.45
CA VAL A 35 76.85 41.31 -19.25
C VAL A 35 77.50 42.65 -18.90
N SER A 36 76.72 43.72 -18.90
CA SER A 36 77.19 45.06 -18.52
C SER A 36 77.79 45.03 -17.10
N PRO A 37 78.91 45.72 -16.84
CA PRO A 37 79.44 45.86 -15.49
C PRO A 37 78.38 46.49 -14.56
N PRO A 38 78.41 46.19 -13.25
CA PRO A 38 77.48 46.79 -12.30
C PRO A 38 77.59 48.32 -12.36
N PRO A 39 76.46 49.04 -12.32
CA PRO A 39 76.45 50.50 -12.48
C PRO A 39 77.27 51.15 -11.37
N THR A 40 78.10 52.12 -11.74
CA THR A 40 78.89 52.92 -10.78
C THR A 40 77.96 53.73 -9.87
N GLN A 41 78.39 53.98 -8.63
CA GLN A 41 77.60 54.60 -7.56
C GLN A 41 76.93 55.95 -7.93
N GLU A 42 77.47 56.66 -8.93
CA GLU A 42 76.95 57.93 -9.44
C GLU A 42 75.75 57.77 -10.39
N GLU A 43 75.68 56.69 -11.18
CA GLU A 43 74.51 56.37 -12.02
C GLU A 43 73.31 55.93 -11.16
N LEU A 44 73.57 55.22 -10.06
CA LEU A 44 72.55 54.84 -9.08
C LEU A 44 71.93 56.05 -8.39
N GLN A 45 72.69 57.12 -8.16
CA GLN A 45 72.17 58.37 -7.57
C GLN A 45 71.28 59.16 -8.54
N ASN A 46 71.61 59.18 -9.84
CA ASN A 46 70.80 59.88 -10.85
C ASN A 46 69.49 59.15 -11.18
N LEU A 47 69.44 57.81 -11.06
CA LEU A 47 68.18 57.08 -11.12
C LEU A 47 67.29 57.37 -9.89
N ASN A 48 67.85 57.58 -8.71
CA ASN A 48 67.04 57.77 -7.50
C ASN A 48 66.19 59.06 -7.49
N THR A 49 66.53 60.08 -8.28
CA THR A 49 65.80 61.36 -8.31
C THR A 49 64.63 61.40 -9.30
N SER A 50 64.66 60.60 -10.37
CA SER A 50 63.58 60.52 -11.38
C SER A 50 62.66 59.30 -11.21
N THR A 51 63.04 58.32 -10.37
CA THR A 51 62.38 57.00 -10.33
C THR A 51 61.52 56.78 -9.08
N GLY A 52 61.43 57.77 -8.17
CA GLY A 52 60.66 57.67 -6.93
C GLY A 52 59.19 57.31 -7.15
N GLU A 53 58.49 58.02 -8.04
CA GLU A 53 57.06 57.76 -8.32
C GLU A 53 56.83 56.38 -8.96
N LYS A 54 57.68 55.96 -9.91
CA LYS A 54 57.60 54.61 -10.53
C LYS A 54 57.92 53.48 -9.54
N GLY A 55 58.86 53.72 -8.62
CA GLY A 55 59.21 52.79 -7.55
C GLY A 55 58.07 52.63 -6.54
N ASP A 56 57.43 53.73 -6.16
CA ASP A 56 56.30 53.74 -5.24
C ASP A 56 55.05 53.07 -5.86
N ASP A 57 54.78 53.33 -7.15
CA ASP A 57 53.72 52.63 -7.89
C ASP A 57 53.97 51.12 -7.97
N LEU A 58 55.21 50.70 -8.22
CA LEU A 58 55.59 49.28 -8.22
C LEU A 58 55.41 48.65 -6.83
N ILE A 59 55.82 49.34 -5.77
CA ILE A 59 55.64 48.88 -4.38
C ILE A 59 54.14 48.75 -4.06
N ARG A 60 53.30 49.69 -4.51
CA ARG A 60 51.84 49.61 -4.36
C ARG A 60 51.27 48.38 -5.07
N VAL A 61 51.63 48.16 -6.33
CA VAL A 61 51.18 46.99 -7.11
C VAL A 61 51.64 45.69 -6.48
N LEU A 62 52.88 45.61 -5.96
CA LEU A 62 53.37 44.41 -5.28
C LEU A 62 52.62 44.14 -3.97
N ARG A 63 52.27 45.17 -3.21
CA ARG A 63 51.43 45.05 -2.01
C ARG A 63 50.04 44.56 -2.38
N GLU A 64 49.42 45.16 -3.39
CA GLU A 64 48.11 44.74 -3.91
C GLU A 64 48.14 43.29 -4.40
N LEU A 65 49.13 42.89 -5.19
CA LEU A 65 49.34 41.52 -5.63
C LEU A 65 49.47 40.56 -4.43
N THR A 66 50.21 40.95 -3.41
CA THR A 66 50.32 40.16 -2.17
C THR A 66 48.96 40.04 -1.47
N THR A 67 48.14 41.09 -1.45
CA THR A 67 46.78 41.01 -0.89
C THR A 67 45.87 40.10 -1.70
N VAL A 68 45.95 40.15 -3.03
CA VAL A 68 45.18 39.28 -3.92
C VAL A 68 45.63 37.84 -3.78
N GLN A 69 46.93 37.58 -3.71
CA GLN A 69 47.48 36.25 -3.50
C GLN A 69 47.01 35.65 -2.17
N ARG A 70 46.94 36.45 -1.10
CA ARG A 70 46.36 36.03 0.18
C ARG A 70 44.87 35.69 0.05
N LYS A 71 44.08 36.55 -0.59
CA LYS A 71 42.65 36.30 -0.83
C LYS A 71 42.40 35.03 -1.67
N ILE A 72 43.25 34.75 -2.65
CA ILE A 72 43.17 33.53 -3.46
C ILE A 72 43.42 32.30 -2.57
N ALA A 73 44.44 32.34 -1.70
CA ALA A 73 44.71 31.25 -0.77
C ALA A 73 43.54 31.03 0.21
N ASP A 74 42.96 32.09 0.76
CA ASP A 74 41.79 32.01 1.64
C ASP A 74 40.60 31.36 0.92
N LEU A 75 40.30 31.80 -0.31
CA LEU A 75 39.22 31.21 -1.12
C LEU A 75 39.49 29.74 -1.49
N GLN A 76 40.75 29.35 -1.72
CA GLN A 76 41.11 27.97 -1.97
C GLN A 76 40.84 27.08 -0.75
N VAL A 77 41.16 27.57 0.45
CA VAL A 77 40.86 26.88 1.70
C VAL A 77 39.34 26.74 1.89
N ASP A 78 38.57 27.80 1.67
CA ASP A 78 37.11 27.76 1.77
C ASP A 78 36.48 26.78 0.78
N LEU A 79 36.93 26.80 -0.48
CA LEU A 79 36.45 25.89 -1.51
C LEU A 79 36.77 24.44 -1.16
N GLN A 80 37.99 24.18 -0.67
CA GLN A 80 38.39 22.84 -0.25
C GLN A 80 37.58 22.39 0.96
N GLY A 81 37.36 23.27 1.95
CA GLY A 81 36.51 23.00 3.11
C GLY A 81 35.08 22.63 2.74
N ARG A 82 34.44 23.37 1.81
CA ARG A 82 33.09 23.03 1.34
C ARG A 82 33.05 21.74 0.52
N LYS A 83 34.10 21.45 -0.25
CA LYS A 83 34.22 20.19 -1.00
C LYS A 83 34.32 19.01 -0.04
N ASP A 84 35.14 19.13 1.00
CA ASP A 84 35.30 18.09 2.00
C ASP A 84 34.04 17.91 2.85
N ASP A 85 33.40 19.00 3.25
CA ASP A 85 32.10 18.98 3.94
C ASP A 85 31.04 18.24 3.11
N LYS A 86 30.91 18.56 1.82
CA LYS A 86 30.00 17.83 0.92
C LYS A 86 30.33 16.33 0.81
N ASN A 87 31.61 15.96 0.85
CA ASN A 87 32.02 14.55 0.78
C ASN A 87 31.62 13.79 2.05
N VAL A 88 31.69 14.42 3.22
CA VAL A 88 31.36 13.77 4.52
C VAL A 88 29.95 14.06 5.02
N ALA A 89 29.22 14.96 4.35
CA ALA A 89 27.87 15.42 4.65
C ALA A 89 26.89 14.30 5.05
N HIS A 90 26.93 13.20 4.32
CA HIS A 90 26.08 12.01 4.52
C HIS A 90 26.34 11.25 5.85
N LEU A 91 27.40 11.61 6.58
CA LEU A 91 27.81 11.07 7.87
C LEU A 91 27.90 12.16 8.96
N THR A 92 28.06 13.43 8.58
CA THR A 92 28.23 14.56 9.52
C THR A 92 26.93 15.33 9.75
N HIS A 93 26.08 15.48 8.74
CA HIS A 93 24.81 16.19 8.92
C HIS A 93 23.80 15.30 9.64
N VAL A 94 23.32 15.82 10.78
CA VAL A 94 22.27 15.20 11.58
C VAL A 94 21.03 14.89 10.74
N SER A 95 20.65 15.75 9.79
CA SER A 95 19.49 15.53 8.91
C SER A 95 19.62 14.27 8.03
N GLU A 96 20.81 14.00 7.48
CA GLU A 96 21.06 12.80 6.66
C GLU A 96 21.09 11.54 7.53
N MET A 97 21.69 11.62 8.72
CA MET A 97 21.68 10.53 9.70
C MET A 97 20.26 10.22 10.18
N GLN A 98 19.47 11.26 10.48
CA GLN A 98 18.07 11.16 10.88
C GLN A 98 17.25 10.42 9.81
N LYS A 99 17.39 10.81 8.54
CA LYS A 99 16.70 10.15 7.41
C LYS A 99 17.07 8.67 7.30
N LYS A 100 18.34 8.32 7.52
CA LYS A 100 18.81 6.92 7.56
C LYS A 100 18.19 6.17 8.75
N CYS A 101 18.17 6.78 9.94
CA CYS A 101 17.53 6.21 11.13
C CYS A 101 16.03 5.96 10.91
N GLU A 102 15.31 6.91 10.31
CA GLU A 102 13.90 6.76 9.97
C GLU A 102 13.67 5.63 8.96
N THR A 103 14.53 5.53 7.95
CA THR A 103 14.47 4.45 6.96
C THR A 103 14.72 3.09 7.60
N LEU A 104 15.74 2.98 8.44
CA LEU A 104 16.04 1.76 9.19
C LEU A 104 14.92 1.40 10.16
N ALA A 105 14.33 2.38 10.86
CA ALA A 105 13.20 2.15 11.74
C ALA A 105 11.98 1.61 10.97
N ARG A 106 11.67 2.20 9.80
CA ARG A 106 10.60 1.73 8.92
C ARG A 106 10.84 0.28 8.47
N ILE A 107 12.03 -0.02 7.99
CA ILE A 107 12.41 -1.38 7.57
C ILE A 107 12.30 -2.34 8.76
N THR A 108 12.78 -1.95 9.94
CA THR A 108 12.71 -2.76 11.16
C THR A 108 11.27 -3.11 11.54
N THR A 109 10.35 -2.15 11.47
CA THR A 109 8.92 -2.39 11.70
C THR A 109 8.36 -3.42 10.71
N ILE A 110 8.64 -3.25 9.41
CA ILE A 110 8.19 -4.19 8.38
C ILE A 110 8.72 -5.61 8.64
N LEU A 111 10.01 -5.74 8.97
CA LEU A 111 10.57 -7.06 9.28
C LEU A 111 9.94 -7.68 10.53
N LYS A 112 9.67 -6.88 11.56
CA LYS A 112 8.99 -7.34 12.77
C LYS A 112 7.59 -7.90 12.44
N ASP A 113 6.83 -7.21 11.59
CA ASP A 113 5.50 -7.65 11.16
C ASP A 113 5.58 -8.96 10.37
N VAL A 114 6.56 -9.10 9.47
CA VAL A 114 6.79 -10.34 8.71
C VAL A 114 7.12 -11.51 9.64
N ILE A 115 7.97 -11.29 10.65
CA ILE A 115 8.33 -12.32 11.64
C ILE A 115 7.10 -12.75 12.43
N GLN A 116 6.36 -11.78 12.99
CA GLN A 116 5.13 -12.07 13.73
C GLN A 116 4.10 -12.84 12.90
N ASN A 117 3.94 -12.48 11.61
CA ASN A 117 3.05 -13.20 10.72
C ASN A 117 3.53 -14.63 10.45
N LYS A 118 4.83 -14.85 10.28
CA LYS A 118 5.40 -16.19 10.14
C LYS A 118 5.17 -17.03 11.40
N ASP A 119 5.43 -16.49 12.59
CA ASP A 119 5.20 -17.19 13.85
C ASP A 119 3.73 -17.56 14.04
N ARG A 120 2.81 -16.67 13.65
CA ARG A 120 1.37 -16.95 13.64
C ARG A 120 1.02 -18.11 12.73
N ILE A 121 1.57 -18.15 11.51
CA ILE A 121 1.32 -19.25 10.56
C ILE A 121 1.93 -20.56 11.09
N ILE A 122 3.15 -20.53 11.60
CA ILE A 122 3.82 -21.69 12.20
C ILE A 122 2.98 -22.23 13.36
N ALA A 123 2.51 -21.38 14.27
CA ALA A 123 1.66 -21.78 15.38
C ALA A 123 0.36 -22.44 14.88
N ARG A 124 -0.27 -21.91 13.83
CA ARG A 124 -1.47 -22.51 13.21
C ARG A 124 -1.19 -23.88 12.57
N LEU A 125 -0.01 -24.06 11.97
CA LEU A 125 0.38 -25.32 11.34
C LEU A 125 0.84 -26.37 12.37
N GLN A 126 1.41 -25.92 13.48
CA GLN A 126 1.87 -26.78 14.57
C GLN A 126 0.76 -27.17 15.54
N GLN A 127 -0.38 -26.45 15.54
CA GLN A 127 -1.55 -26.87 16.31
C GLN A 127 -1.90 -28.31 15.88
N PRO A 128 -1.93 -29.27 16.82
CA PRO A 128 -2.29 -30.64 16.49
C PRO A 128 -3.69 -30.59 15.90
N TYR A 129 -3.83 -31.01 14.64
CA TYR A 129 -5.10 -31.05 13.93
C TYR A 129 -6.10 -31.82 14.80
N SER A 130 -7.05 -31.11 15.42
CA SER A 130 -8.19 -31.75 16.06
C SER A 130 -9.03 -32.37 14.94
N LEU A 131 -8.96 -33.70 14.90
CA LEU A 131 -9.52 -34.65 13.96
C LEU A 131 -10.96 -34.31 13.53
N ASP A 132 -11.09 -33.85 12.28
CA ASP A 132 -12.06 -34.29 11.27
C ASP A 132 -11.97 -33.30 10.09
N CYS A 133 -10.85 -33.38 9.37
CA CYS A 133 -10.60 -32.54 8.22
C CYS A 133 -10.98 -33.31 6.96
N ILE A 134 -11.87 -32.74 6.13
CA ILE A 134 -12.09 -33.24 4.77
C ILE A 134 -10.91 -32.70 3.94
N PRO A 135 -10.03 -33.56 3.40
CA PRO A 135 -8.97 -33.11 2.50
C PRO A 135 -9.62 -32.58 1.23
N VAL A 136 -9.26 -31.37 0.82
CA VAL A 136 -9.75 -30.72 -0.40
C VAL A 136 -8.55 -30.22 -1.18
N GLU A 137 -8.44 -30.63 -2.44
CA GLU A 137 -7.39 -30.15 -3.34
C GLU A 137 -7.47 -28.63 -3.49
N ALA A 138 -6.31 -27.98 -3.65
CA ALA A 138 -6.21 -26.52 -3.70
C ALA A 138 -7.11 -25.89 -4.78
N GLU A 139 -7.35 -26.60 -5.89
CA GLU A 139 -8.22 -26.18 -6.98
C GLU A 139 -9.72 -26.13 -6.60
N TYR A 140 -10.15 -26.94 -5.63
CA TYR A 140 -11.54 -27.05 -5.21
C TYR A 140 -11.85 -26.31 -3.89
N GLN A 141 -10.84 -25.78 -3.19
CA GLN A 141 -11.02 -25.10 -1.89
C GLN A 141 -12.03 -23.95 -1.93
N LYS A 142 -12.02 -23.15 -2.99
CA LYS A 142 -12.96 -22.04 -3.15
C LYS A 142 -14.41 -22.54 -3.21
N GLN A 143 -14.67 -23.49 -4.11
CA GLN A 143 -16.00 -24.06 -4.33
C GLN A 143 -16.50 -24.79 -3.07
N PHE A 144 -15.61 -25.51 -2.39
CA PHE A 144 -15.92 -26.18 -1.13
C PHE A 144 -16.26 -25.19 -0.01
N SER A 145 -15.53 -24.07 0.10
CA SER A 145 -15.85 -23.02 1.07
C SER A 145 -17.19 -22.35 0.79
N GLU A 146 -17.52 -22.08 -0.48
CA GLU A 146 -18.81 -21.52 -0.89
C GLU A 146 -19.95 -22.51 -0.60
N PHE A 147 -19.74 -23.80 -0.86
CA PHE A 147 -20.67 -24.86 -0.50
C PHE A 147 -20.89 -24.93 1.01
N LEU A 148 -19.82 -24.92 1.82
CA LEU A 148 -19.91 -24.93 3.27
C LEU A 148 -20.68 -23.72 3.81
N MET A 149 -20.44 -22.52 3.27
CA MET A 149 -21.16 -21.33 3.70
C MET A 149 -22.66 -21.41 3.37
N LYS A 150 -23.01 -22.00 2.23
CA LYS A 150 -24.41 -22.21 1.83
C LYS A 150 -25.09 -23.32 2.63
N ALA A 151 -24.37 -24.40 2.92
CA ALA A 151 -24.79 -25.49 3.79
C ALA A 151 -24.97 -25.04 5.25
N ALA A 152 -24.05 -24.23 5.76
CA ALA A 152 -24.11 -23.69 7.11
C ALA A 152 -25.26 -22.71 7.31
N SER A 153 -25.64 -21.95 6.27
CA SER A 153 -26.79 -21.04 6.35
C SER A 153 -28.14 -21.75 6.48
N ASP A 154 -28.22 -23.03 6.12
CA ASP A 154 -29.45 -23.81 6.16
C ASP A 154 -29.20 -25.26 6.59
N TYR A 155 -28.59 -25.40 7.77
CA TYR A 155 -28.31 -26.71 8.37
C TYR A 155 -29.59 -27.54 8.55
N GLY A 156 -30.73 -26.88 8.78
CA GLY A 156 -32.04 -27.51 8.87
C GLY A 156 -32.47 -28.15 7.56
N ALA A 157 -32.47 -27.40 6.44
CA ALA A 157 -32.85 -27.99 5.15
C ALA A 157 -31.83 -29.03 4.67
N LEU A 158 -30.54 -28.86 4.98
CA LEU A 158 -29.53 -29.87 4.65
C LEU A 158 -29.80 -31.19 5.38
N THR A 159 -30.10 -31.14 6.68
CA THR A 159 -30.43 -32.33 7.47
C THR A 159 -31.69 -33.00 6.95
N SER A 160 -32.73 -32.22 6.64
CA SER A 160 -33.96 -32.73 6.02
C SER A 160 -33.69 -33.36 4.65
N SER A 161 -32.86 -32.74 3.81
CA SER A 161 -32.52 -33.26 2.48
C SER A 161 -31.68 -34.53 2.55
N VAL A 162 -30.77 -34.66 3.51
CA VAL A 162 -30.02 -35.90 3.77
C VAL A 162 -30.96 -37.01 4.25
N ALA A 163 -31.91 -36.69 5.14
CA ALA A 163 -32.92 -37.63 5.60
C ALA A 163 -33.83 -38.08 4.45
N ASP A 164 -34.27 -37.17 3.58
CA ASP A 164 -35.05 -37.47 2.37
C ASP A 164 -34.28 -38.38 1.42
N PHE A 165 -32.97 -38.14 1.26
CA PHE A 165 -32.10 -38.97 0.43
C PHE A 165 -31.94 -40.38 1.02
N GLN A 166 -31.69 -40.50 2.33
CA GLN A 166 -31.62 -41.79 3.02
C GLN A 166 -32.96 -42.56 2.95
N TRP A 167 -34.08 -41.86 3.13
CA TRP A 167 -35.41 -42.42 2.94
C TRP A 167 -35.58 -42.93 1.50
N SER A 168 -35.18 -42.16 0.49
CA SER A 168 -35.26 -42.57 -0.92
C SER A 168 -34.39 -43.80 -1.22
N GLN A 169 -33.21 -43.93 -0.59
CA GLN A 169 -32.33 -45.08 -0.74
C GLN A 169 -32.88 -46.38 -0.13
N THR A 170 -33.84 -46.28 0.78
CA THR A 170 -34.48 -47.46 1.38
C THR A 170 -35.34 -48.21 0.35
N PHE A 171 -35.70 -47.54 -0.76
CA PHE A 171 -36.48 -48.14 -1.84
C PHE A 171 -35.58 -48.76 -2.91
N LYS A 172 -35.84 -50.04 -3.19
CA LYS A 172 -35.11 -50.81 -4.23
C LYS A 172 -35.64 -50.58 -5.64
N GLU A 173 -36.79 -49.92 -5.77
CA GLU A 173 -37.54 -49.76 -7.01
C GLU A 173 -37.32 -48.37 -7.63
N PRO A 174 -37.32 -48.25 -8.97
CA PRO A 174 -37.00 -47.00 -9.64
C PRO A 174 -38.07 -45.91 -9.36
N PRO A 175 -37.69 -44.61 -9.39
CA PRO A 175 -38.59 -43.48 -9.08
C PRO A 175 -39.89 -43.44 -9.89
N SER A 176 -39.92 -44.06 -11.07
CA SER A 176 -41.12 -44.17 -11.91
C SER A 176 -42.26 -44.93 -11.22
N VAL A 177 -41.96 -45.96 -10.44
CA VAL A 177 -42.96 -46.79 -9.74
C VAL A 177 -43.66 -45.99 -8.64
N TRP A 178 -42.89 -45.24 -7.86
CA TRP A 178 -43.39 -44.37 -6.79
C TRP A 178 -44.23 -43.22 -7.35
N GLY A 179 -43.83 -42.65 -8.49
CA GLY A 179 -44.59 -41.62 -9.17
C GLY A 179 -46.01 -42.08 -9.54
N GLU A 180 -46.18 -43.35 -9.95
CA GLU A 180 -47.49 -43.92 -10.23
C GLU A 180 -48.28 -44.22 -8.96
N MET A 181 -47.61 -44.74 -7.92
CA MET A 181 -48.24 -45.07 -6.64
C MET A 181 -48.70 -43.83 -5.85
N LEU A 182 -47.97 -42.72 -5.94
CA LEU A 182 -48.30 -41.46 -5.26
C LEU A 182 -49.27 -40.59 -6.06
N ARG A 183 -49.42 -40.82 -7.37
CA ARG A 183 -50.34 -40.06 -8.26
C ARG A 183 -51.77 -39.93 -7.73
N PRO A 184 -52.39 -40.94 -7.09
CA PRO A 184 -53.74 -40.82 -6.54
C PRO A 184 -53.88 -39.86 -5.36
N ILE A 185 -52.80 -39.60 -4.61
CA ILE A 185 -52.87 -38.80 -3.37
C ILE A 185 -53.23 -37.33 -3.63
N PRO A 186 -52.55 -36.60 -4.55
CA PRO A 186 -52.96 -35.24 -4.89
C PRO A 186 -54.38 -35.15 -5.47
N ILE A 187 -54.80 -36.18 -6.22
CA ILE A 187 -56.15 -36.25 -6.81
C ILE A 187 -57.20 -36.39 -5.70
N ALA A 188 -56.96 -37.28 -4.74
CA ALA A 188 -57.83 -37.45 -3.57
C ALA A 188 -57.87 -36.16 -2.73
N LEU A 189 -56.73 -35.52 -2.49
CA LEU A 189 -56.65 -34.29 -1.71
C LEU A 189 -57.38 -33.12 -2.41
N ALA A 190 -57.22 -32.96 -3.72
CA ALA A 190 -57.97 -31.99 -4.50
C ALA A 190 -59.48 -32.26 -4.45
N SER A 191 -59.90 -33.53 -4.46
CA SER A 191 -61.30 -33.90 -4.29
C SER A 191 -61.85 -33.52 -2.92
N CYS A 192 -61.09 -33.79 -1.84
CA CYS A 192 -61.45 -33.38 -0.48
C CYS A 192 -61.57 -31.86 -0.35
N THR A 193 -60.65 -31.11 -0.94
CA THR A 193 -60.71 -29.63 -0.97
C THR A 193 -61.96 -29.15 -1.69
N ARG A 194 -62.29 -29.70 -2.86
CA ARG A 194 -63.53 -29.34 -3.59
C ARG A 194 -64.79 -29.69 -2.80
N PHE A 195 -64.82 -30.84 -2.12
CA PHE A 195 -65.94 -31.19 -1.24
C PHE A 195 -66.07 -30.21 -0.07
N PHE A 196 -64.96 -29.81 0.55
CA PHE A 196 -64.96 -28.84 1.63
C PHE A 196 -65.43 -27.44 1.16
N GLU A 197 -64.97 -26.99 0.00
CA GLU A 197 -65.42 -25.74 -0.64
C GLU A 197 -66.92 -25.79 -0.94
N ALA A 198 -67.41 -26.88 -1.55
CA ALA A 198 -68.82 -27.06 -1.84
C ALA A 198 -69.69 -27.07 -0.58
N MET A 199 -69.26 -27.77 0.47
CA MET A 199 -69.93 -27.79 1.77
C MET A 199 -69.94 -26.41 2.43
N SER A 200 -68.85 -25.65 2.29
CA SER A 200 -68.76 -24.28 2.80
C SER A 200 -69.68 -23.32 2.06
N ALA A 201 -69.71 -23.38 0.72
CA ALA A 201 -70.64 -22.59 -0.10
C ALA A 201 -72.11 -22.95 0.18
N MET A 202 -72.41 -24.23 0.41
CA MET A 202 -73.75 -24.68 0.81
C MET A 202 -74.14 -24.11 2.18
N ARG A 203 -73.23 -24.13 3.16
CA ARG A 203 -73.44 -23.53 4.48
C ARG A 203 -73.71 -22.02 4.38
N GLU A 204 -72.95 -21.30 3.56
CA GLU A 204 -73.16 -19.87 3.29
C GLU A 204 -74.53 -19.61 2.63
N SER A 205 -74.94 -20.46 1.69
CA SER A 205 -76.26 -20.38 1.05
C SER A 205 -77.42 -20.62 2.03
N PHE A 206 -77.26 -21.54 2.99
CA PHE A 206 -78.24 -21.73 4.06
C PHE A 206 -78.30 -20.53 5.00
N ALA A 207 -77.15 -19.94 5.33
CA ALA A 207 -77.10 -18.73 6.16
C ALA A 207 -77.81 -17.54 5.49
N THR A 208 -77.61 -17.33 4.19
CA THR A 208 -78.33 -16.27 3.45
C THR A 208 -79.84 -16.52 3.40
N LEU A 209 -80.28 -17.76 3.15
CA LEU A 209 -81.69 -18.12 3.20
C LEU A 209 -82.31 -17.93 4.59
N GLN A 210 -81.58 -18.23 5.65
CA GLN A 210 -82.04 -18.00 7.02
C GLN A 210 -82.21 -16.50 7.30
N ASN A 211 -81.27 -15.66 6.87
CA ASN A 211 -81.39 -14.20 6.98
C ASN A 211 -82.60 -13.66 6.22
N LEU A 212 -82.89 -14.20 5.02
CA LEU A 212 -84.10 -13.84 4.26
C LEU A 212 -85.39 -14.31 4.94
N ARG A 213 -85.37 -15.49 5.58
CA ARG A 213 -86.53 -16.02 6.32
C ARG A 213 -86.81 -15.22 7.60
N VAL A 214 -85.76 -14.77 8.30
CA VAL A 214 -85.90 -13.90 9.48
C VAL A 214 -86.27 -12.46 9.08
N GLY A 215 -85.92 -12.02 7.87
CA GLY A 215 -86.22 -10.68 7.33
C GLY A 215 -87.66 -10.41 6.87
N HIS A 216 -88.61 -11.36 6.98
CA HIS A 216 -90.01 -11.18 6.55
C HIS A 216 -91.00 -10.90 7.70
N SER A 217 -90.56 -10.29 8.79
CA SER A 217 -91.43 -9.78 9.85
C SER A 217 -91.23 -8.28 10.10
N ALA A 218 -91.55 -7.45 9.09
CA ALA A 218 -92.16 -6.11 9.23
C ALA A 218 -92.36 -5.44 7.85
N PRO A 219 -93.50 -4.78 7.56
CA PRO A 219 -93.71 -4.04 6.32
C PRO A 219 -93.34 -2.54 6.43
N SER A 220 -92.63 -2.05 5.39
CA SER A 220 -92.70 -0.70 4.77
C SER A 220 -92.29 0.53 5.63
N LEU A 221 -91.40 1.46 5.23
CA LEU A 221 -91.36 2.32 4.02
C LEU A 221 -89.98 3.08 3.92
N PRO A 222 -89.69 3.90 2.89
CA PRO A 222 -88.44 3.87 2.12
C PRO A 222 -87.52 5.10 2.32
N ALA A 223 -86.23 4.95 1.97
CA ALA A 223 -85.40 6.05 1.50
C ALA A 223 -84.16 5.54 0.75
N THR A 224 -84.11 5.79 -0.55
CA THR A 224 -82.86 5.97 -1.31
C THR A 224 -82.63 7.49 -1.49
N PRO A 225 -81.46 7.98 -1.94
CA PRO A 225 -80.14 7.36 -2.12
C PRO A 225 -78.96 8.23 -1.58
N ALA A 226 -77.75 7.67 -1.61
CA ALA A 226 -76.53 8.25 -2.22
C ALA A 226 -75.24 8.18 -1.37
N LYS A 227 -74.17 7.75 -2.08
CA LYS A 227 -72.78 8.22 -2.03
C LYS A 227 -71.74 7.35 -1.31
N ASP A 228 -71.18 6.44 -2.10
CA ASP A 228 -69.76 6.28 -2.46
C ASP A 228 -68.65 6.20 -1.40
N PHE A 229 -67.86 5.13 -1.58
CA PHE A 229 -66.40 4.99 -1.45
C PHE A 229 -65.72 5.48 -0.16
N SER A 230 -65.06 4.55 0.56
CA SER A 230 -63.59 4.59 0.78
C SER A 230 -63.12 3.61 1.87
N LEU A 231 -62.09 2.83 1.51
CA LEU A 231 -60.98 2.30 2.32
C LEU A 231 -61.22 1.60 3.69
N ARG A 232 -60.96 0.28 3.68
CA ARG A 232 -59.82 -0.41 4.32
C ARG A 232 -59.11 0.31 5.48
N VAL A 233 -58.91 -0.45 6.59
CA VAL A 233 -57.96 -0.32 7.74
C VAL A 233 -58.76 -0.43 9.06
N THR A 234 -58.43 -1.16 10.12
CA THR A 234 -57.55 -2.31 10.45
C THR A 234 -58.08 -2.85 11.78
N GLY A 235 -57.57 -3.99 12.26
CA GLY A 235 -57.60 -4.28 13.70
C GLY A 235 -57.62 -5.76 14.06
N ASP A 236 -56.47 -6.25 14.51
CA ASP A 236 -56.19 -7.56 15.07
C ASP A 236 -57.22 -8.08 16.08
N SER A 237 -57.36 -9.40 16.15
CA SER A 237 -57.59 -10.08 17.43
C SER A 237 -56.99 -11.48 17.41
N ASP A 238 -56.02 -11.64 18.28
CA ASP A 238 -55.32 -12.86 18.69
C ASP A 238 -56.25 -14.04 18.99
N SER A 239 -55.79 -15.24 18.66
CA SER A 239 -56.18 -16.45 19.38
C SER A 239 -54.99 -17.39 19.54
N ALA A 240 -54.23 -17.16 20.61
CA ALA A 240 -53.39 -18.19 21.21
C ALA A 240 -54.28 -19.13 22.02
N SER A 241 -54.27 -20.42 21.71
CA SER A 241 -54.93 -21.46 22.51
C SER A 241 -53.93 -22.53 22.96
N LEU A 242 -53.64 -22.45 24.26
CA LEU A 242 -53.58 -23.54 25.24
C LEU A 242 -52.58 -24.69 25.01
N GLU A 243 -51.40 -24.47 25.58
CA GLU A 243 -50.42 -25.48 25.98
C GLU A 243 -50.91 -26.18 27.27
N ASN A 244 -51.34 -27.45 27.15
CA ASN A 244 -51.64 -28.31 28.28
C ASN A 244 -50.37 -29.01 28.76
N ARG A 245 -49.90 -28.57 29.94
CA ARG A 245 -48.77 -29.09 30.68
C ARG A 245 -49.21 -30.29 31.53
N THR A 246 -48.74 -31.48 31.20
CA THR A 246 -48.87 -32.69 32.03
C THR A 246 -47.61 -32.86 32.89
N GLU A 247 -47.77 -32.70 34.20
CA GLU A 247 -46.84 -33.20 35.21
C GLU A 247 -47.40 -34.47 35.88
N LEU A 248 -46.47 -35.33 36.31
CA LEU A 248 -46.54 -36.43 37.31
C LEU A 248 -46.43 -37.86 36.79
N ARG A 249 -45.19 -38.36 36.67
CA ARG A 249 -44.61 -39.31 37.65
C ARG A 249 -43.10 -39.43 37.51
#